data_AF-A0A940Z7Z0-F1
#
_entry.id   AF-A0A940Z7Z0-F1
#
_cell.length_a   1.000
_cell.length_b   1.000
_cell.length_c   1.000
_cell.angle_alpha   90.00
_cell.angle_beta   90.00
_cell.angle_gamma   90.00
#
_symmetry.space_group_name_H-M   'P 1'
#
loop_
_entity.id
_entity.type
_entity.pdbx_description
1 polymer ?
#
loop_
_entity_poly.entity_id
_entity_poly.type
_entity_poly.pdbx_seq_one_letter_code
_entity_poly.pdbx_strand_id
1 'polypeptide(L)'
;MPNATNIPFQRVLDALLDSESTFPPRYLYQFSDLEPKEVAELAKIWDQVPSWRRLALMEDIEELGLNDLLLSFEALGRFALKDSDGKIRLLALRILGEYESSDLATTYLQMLESDSEMEVRAAAATALGRFVYDGETEAIPEKLYQHILDHLLNVVNGADAELVRRMALESLGFSCHEQVPSLIDTAFHSDSIDWVASALFAMGRSANEHWAPQVLSMLESKMPAVRQEAARAAGELEIRQALTRLYELLDDPDEETRLASIWSLSQIGGNGVREALELLYSESEDDDEQAYLEKALDNLEYTEEIRLMPFFELPEQDLEEDYDEDDGLDWFTGDGIEEEDDDEEDPVD
;
A
#
# COMPACT_ATOMS: atom_id res chain seq x y z
N MET A 1 19.33 13.28 22.08
CA MET A 1 18.82 14.56 22.61
C MET A 1 19.88 15.66 22.64
N PRO A 2 20.15 16.33 21.50
CA PRO A 2 21.01 17.51 21.45
C PRO A 2 20.26 18.78 21.90
N ASN A 3 20.21 19.04 23.21
CA ASN A 3 19.75 20.30 23.83
C ASN A 3 18.42 20.86 23.29
N ALA A 4 17.30 20.24 23.67
CA ALA A 4 16.05 20.98 23.86
C ALA A 4 16.30 22.09 24.88
N THR A 5 16.57 23.30 24.40
CA THR A 5 16.70 24.47 25.27
C THR A 5 15.31 24.81 25.79
N ASN A 6 15.20 25.06 27.09
CA ASN A 6 13.91 25.36 27.73
C ASN A 6 13.34 26.69 27.19
N ILE A 7 12.58 26.60 26.11
CA ILE A 7 11.90 27.67 25.40
C ILE A 7 10.48 27.70 25.95
N PRO A 8 10.07 28.74 26.71
CA PRO A 8 8.71 28.80 27.21
C PRO A 8 7.73 28.81 26.04
N PHE A 9 6.72 27.92 26.05
CA PHE A 9 5.77 27.74 24.93
C PHE A 9 5.13 29.07 24.47
N GLN A 10 4.91 30.03 25.36
CA GLN A 10 4.48 31.39 25.00
C GLN A 10 5.36 32.03 23.90
N ARG A 11 6.68 31.83 23.88
CA ARG A 11 7.58 32.35 22.82
C ARG A 11 7.40 31.66 21.48
N VAL A 12 6.89 30.43 21.48
CA VAL A 12 6.52 29.68 20.27
C VAL A 12 5.24 30.29 19.71
N LEU A 13 4.25 30.52 20.57
CA LEU A 13 2.99 31.21 20.24
C LEU A 13 3.23 32.64 19.73
N ASP A 14 4.08 33.42 20.40
CA ASP A 14 4.49 34.77 19.99
C ASP A 14 5.12 34.76 18.58
N ALA A 15 5.88 33.71 18.23
CA ALA A 15 6.54 33.56 16.93
C ALA A 15 5.65 32.95 15.83
N LEU A 16 4.52 32.31 16.18
CA LEU A 16 3.45 31.99 15.23
C LEU A 16 2.66 33.25 14.85
N LEU A 17 2.45 34.15 15.80
CA LEU A 17 1.76 35.43 15.59
C LEU A 17 2.60 36.46 14.82
N ASP A 18 3.94 36.37 14.85
CA ASP A 18 4.83 37.18 14.02
C ASP A 18 4.83 36.68 12.56
N SER A 19 3.99 37.30 11.72
CA SER A 19 3.92 37.03 10.29
C SER A 19 5.07 37.62 9.46
N GLU A 20 5.87 38.54 10.03
CA GLU A 20 6.94 39.24 9.31
C GLU A 20 8.28 38.48 9.41
N SER A 21 8.49 37.73 10.48
CA SER A 21 9.66 36.86 10.67
C SER A 21 9.43 35.44 10.13
N THR A 22 10.49 34.79 9.65
CA THR A 22 10.49 33.33 9.43
C THR A 22 10.30 32.58 10.76
N PHE A 23 9.60 31.44 10.74
CA PHE A 23 9.44 30.64 11.95
C PHE A 23 10.79 29.99 12.33
N PRO A 24 11.26 30.05 13.59
CA PRO A 24 12.54 29.45 13.96
C PRO A 24 12.43 27.91 13.98
N PRO A 25 13.16 27.13 13.16
CA PRO A 25 12.94 25.67 13.05
C PRO A 25 13.12 24.91 14.37
N ARG A 26 14.00 25.40 15.26
CA ARG A 26 14.15 24.90 16.64
C ARG A 26 12.89 24.99 17.53
N TYR A 27 11.83 25.65 17.07
CA TYR A 27 10.54 25.72 17.77
C TYR A 27 9.56 24.62 17.31
N LEU A 28 9.82 23.93 16.19
CA LEU A 28 9.01 22.79 15.73
C LEU A 28 9.01 21.65 16.77
N TYR A 29 10.17 21.37 17.36
CA TYR A 29 10.39 20.50 18.52
C TYR A 29 9.61 20.89 19.80
N GLN A 30 8.84 21.99 19.80
CA GLN A 30 7.98 22.39 20.92
C GLN A 30 6.49 22.13 20.62
N PHE A 31 6.18 21.45 19.51
CA PHE A 31 4.87 20.84 19.23
C PHE A 31 4.86 19.32 19.43
N SER A 32 6.02 18.72 19.78
CA SER A 32 6.08 17.36 20.29
C SER A 32 5.47 17.30 21.69
N ASP A 33 4.70 16.25 21.99
CA ASP A 33 4.21 15.89 23.33
C ASP A 33 3.37 16.99 24.04
N LEU A 34 2.72 17.87 23.27
CA LEU A 34 1.96 19.03 23.79
C LEU A 34 1.00 18.65 24.93
N GLU A 35 1.17 19.29 26.09
CA GLU A 35 0.21 19.10 27.18
C GLU A 35 -1.19 19.61 26.78
N PRO A 36 -2.29 19.06 27.33
CA PRO A 36 -3.64 19.59 27.11
C PRO A 36 -3.79 21.09 27.49
N LYS A 37 -2.93 21.59 28.38
CA LYS A 37 -2.81 23.02 28.71
C LYS A 37 -2.24 23.84 27.54
N GLU A 38 -1.24 23.31 26.85
CA GLU A 38 -0.51 23.97 25.76
C GLU A 38 -1.33 23.94 24.47
N VAL A 39 -2.00 22.82 24.16
CA VAL A 39 -3.06 22.77 23.12
C VAL A 39 -4.13 23.83 23.40
N ALA A 40 -4.56 23.97 24.67
CA ALA A 40 -5.51 25.01 25.09
C ALA A 40 -4.92 26.44 25.13
N GLU A 41 -3.60 26.64 24.97
CA GLU A 41 -2.96 27.96 24.79
C GLU A 41 -2.76 28.28 23.30
N LEU A 42 -2.37 27.30 22.48
CA LEU A 42 -2.36 27.37 21.02
C LEU A 42 -3.75 27.71 20.45
N ALA A 43 -4.79 27.03 20.94
CA ALA A 43 -6.19 27.28 20.53
C ALA A 43 -6.69 28.72 20.77
N LYS A 44 -6.04 29.50 21.65
CA LYS A 44 -6.40 30.92 21.89
C LYS A 44 -5.84 31.86 20.81
N ILE A 45 -4.79 31.44 20.11
CA ILE A 45 -4.12 32.24 19.08
C ILE A 45 -4.35 31.74 17.66
N TRP A 46 -4.80 30.50 17.48
CA TRP A 46 -4.82 29.81 16.19
C TRP A 46 -5.54 30.59 15.07
N ASP A 47 -6.75 31.08 15.34
CA ASP A 47 -7.53 31.88 14.37
C ASP A 47 -6.87 33.23 14.01
N GLN A 48 -5.90 33.70 14.81
CA GLN A 48 -5.13 34.92 14.58
C GLN A 48 -3.85 34.66 13.76
N VAL A 49 -3.37 33.41 13.70
CA VAL A 49 -2.24 33.01 12.87
C VAL A 49 -2.72 32.87 11.41
N PRO A 50 -2.11 33.54 10.42
CA PRO A 50 -2.53 33.43 9.02
C PRO A 50 -2.49 31.99 8.50
N SER A 51 -3.45 31.58 7.66
CA SER A 51 -3.55 30.17 7.19
C SER A 51 -2.27 29.68 6.52
N TRP A 52 -1.57 30.50 5.72
CA TRP A 52 -0.28 30.14 5.12
C TRP A 52 0.80 29.81 6.16
N ARG A 53 0.78 30.43 7.34
CA ARG A 53 1.74 30.22 8.43
C ARG A 53 1.37 28.99 9.26
N ARG A 54 0.08 28.65 9.34
CA ARG A 54 -0.41 27.39 9.92
C ARG A 54 -0.15 26.21 8.99
N LEU A 55 -0.30 26.41 7.68
CA LEU A 55 0.04 25.44 6.65
C LEU A 55 1.54 25.13 6.66
N ALA A 56 2.41 26.14 6.57
CA ALA A 56 3.86 25.95 6.62
C ALA A 56 4.32 25.27 7.93
N LEU A 57 3.69 25.58 9.08
CA LEU A 57 3.95 24.85 10.32
C LEU A 57 3.62 23.36 10.20
N MET A 58 2.51 23.01 9.55
CA MET A 58 2.09 21.61 9.41
C MET A 58 2.93 20.85 8.38
N GLU A 59 3.38 21.54 7.32
CA GLU A 59 4.35 21.01 6.34
C GLU A 59 5.72 20.75 7.02
N ASP A 60 6.25 21.74 7.76
CA ASP A 60 7.48 21.61 8.58
C ASP A 60 7.40 20.46 9.62
N ILE A 61 6.19 20.17 10.14
CA ILE A 61 5.94 19.13 11.16
C ILE A 61 5.74 17.73 10.54
N GLU A 62 5.13 17.64 9.35
CA GLU A 62 5.04 16.39 8.58
C GLU A 62 6.46 15.91 8.23
N GLU A 63 7.31 16.79 7.68
CA GLU A 63 8.71 16.49 7.37
C GLU A 63 9.51 16.11 8.63
N LEU A 64 9.36 16.85 9.73
CA LEU A 64 10.10 16.56 10.97
C LEU A 64 9.65 15.23 11.64
N GLY A 65 8.36 14.88 11.56
CA GLY A 65 7.82 13.63 12.10
C GLY A 65 8.36 12.39 11.38
N LEU A 66 8.48 12.46 10.05
CA LEU A 66 9.06 11.38 9.23
C LEU A 66 10.57 11.17 9.49
N ASN A 67 11.27 12.19 9.98
CA ASN A 67 12.73 12.17 10.17
C ASN A 67 13.19 11.90 11.62
N ASP A 68 12.37 12.12 12.65
CA ASP A 68 12.72 11.85 14.06
C ASP A 68 11.58 11.13 14.80
N LEU A 69 11.60 9.79 14.75
CA LEU A 69 10.65 8.89 15.40
C LEU A 69 10.64 8.98 16.95
N LEU A 70 11.45 9.86 17.56
CA LEU A 70 11.40 10.17 18.99
C LEU A 70 10.45 11.33 19.32
N LEU A 71 9.79 11.95 18.33
CA LEU A 71 8.87 13.07 18.49
C LEU A 71 7.42 12.63 18.27
N SER A 72 6.49 13.17 19.07
CA SER A 72 5.07 12.85 19.02
C SER A 72 4.21 14.09 18.73
N PHE A 73 3.76 14.22 17.48
CA PHE A 73 2.93 15.32 17.01
C PHE A 73 1.42 15.01 17.04
N GLU A 74 1.01 13.87 17.61
CA GLU A 74 -0.39 13.42 17.69
C GLU A 74 -1.33 14.50 18.27
N ALA A 75 -0.89 15.18 19.32
CA ALA A 75 -1.66 16.23 19.98
C ALA A 75 -1.89 17.47 19.09
N LEU A 76 -0.92 17.80 18.21
CA LEU A 76 -1.06 18.85 17.20
C LEU A 76 -1.97 18.38 16.05
N GLY A 77 -1.78 17.15 15.54
CA GLY A 77 -2.65 16.57 14.51
C GLY A 77 -4.12 16.55 14.94
N ARG A 78 -4.43 16.00 16.12
CA ARG A 78 -5.79 15.94 16.70
C ARG A 78 -6.44 17.32 16.92
N PHE A 79 -5.63 18.37 17.00
CA PHE A 79 -6.07 19.76 17.05
C PHE A 79 -6.30 20.32 15.64
N ALA A 80 -5.36 20.11 14.71
CA ALA A 80 -5.37 20.59 13.34
C ALA A 80 -6.45 19.94 12.43
N LEU A 81 -6.95 18.74 12.75
CA LEU A 81 -8.15 18.13 12.11
C LEU A 81 -9.39 19.06 12.14
N LYS A 82 -9.40 20.10 12.98
CA LYS A 82 -10.51 21.04 13.17
C LYS A 82 -10.26 22.41 12.54
N ASP A 83 -9.19 22.59 11.77
CA ASP A 83 -8.90 23.86 11.10
C ASP A 83 -9.92 24.16 9.98
N SER A 84 -10.22 25.45 9.80
CA SER A 84 -10.92 26.01 8.64
C SER A 84 -10.37 25.57 7.27
N ASP A 85 -9.05 25.43 7.11
CA ASP A 85 -8.38 25.15 5.84
C ASP A 85 -8.24 23.64 5.61
N GLY A 86 -8.79 23.14 4.50
CA GLY A 86 -8.75 21.72 4.16
C GLY A 86 -7.33 21.17 4.00
N LYS A 87 -6.35 22.00 3.61
CA LYS A 87 -4.95 21.53 3.52
C LYS A 87 -4.36 21.20 4.88
N ILE A 88 -4.74 21.97 5.91
CA ILE A 88 -4.30 21.73 7.29
C ILE A 88 -4.98 20.47 7.84
N ARG A 89 -6.26 20.23 7.51
CA ARG A 89 -6.95 18.98 7.85
C ARG A 89 -6.35 17.76 7.13
N LEU A 90 -5.92 17.91 5.88
CA LEU A 90 -5.23 16.87 5.11
C LEU A 90 -3.88 16.47 5.73
N LEU A 91 -3.02 17.45 6.05
CA LEU A 91 -1.75 17.20 6.73
C LEU A 91 -1.97 16.59 8.14
N ALA A 92 -3.01 17.04 8.85
CA ALA A 92 -3.39 16.47 10.13
C ALA A 92 -3.85 15.00 10.04
N LEU A 93 -4.54 14.59 8.96
CA LEU A 93 -4.87 13.18 8.70
C LEU A 93 -3.61 12.33 8.46
N ARG A 94 -2.66 12.84 7.66
CA ARG A 94 -1.41 12.15 7.35
C ARG A 94 -0.51 11.98 8.58
N ILE A 95 -0.24 13.07 9.31
CA ILE A 95 0.50 13.03 10.57
C ILE A 95 -0.12 12.02 11.53
N LEU A 96 -1.46 11.92 11.60
CA LEU A 96 -2.14 10.95 12.47
C LEU A 96 -2.20 9.51 11.92
N GLY A 97 -1.79 9.26 10.67
CA GLY A 97 -1.66 7.91 10.11
C GLY A 97 -0.58 7.09 10.80
N GLU A 98 0.49 7.76 11.24
CA GLU A 98 1.64 7.18 11.94
C GLU A 98 1.33 6.69 13.37
N TYR A 99 0.12 6.95 13.89
CA TYR A 99 -0.25 6.69 15.29
C TYR A 99 -1.35 5.64 15.41
N GLU A 100 -1.17 4.67 16.31
CA GLU A 100 -2.05 3.49 16.49
C GLU A 100 -3.36 3.79 17.25
N SER A 101 -3.93 4.98 17.02
CA SER A 101 -5.00 5.57 17.82
C SER A 101 -6.39 5.18 17.31
N SER A 102 -6.87 4.02 17.73
CA SER A 102 -8.18 3.43 17.34
C SER A 102 -9.42 4.29 17.65
N ASP A 103 -9.33 5.32 18.49
CA ASP A 103 -10.43 6.28 18.70
C ASP A 103 -10.60 7.26 17.51
N LEU A 104 -9.58 7.41 16.66
CA LEU A 104 -9.62 8.30 15.49
C LEU A 104 -10.57 7.80 14.40
N ALA A 105 -10.86 6.50 14.32
CA ALA A 105 -11.76 5.91 13.32
C ALA A 105 -13.14 6.62 13.25
N THR A 106 -13.71 7.00 14.39
CA THR A 106 -14.99 7.75 14.43
C THR A 106 -14.84 9.18 13.88
N THR A 107 -13.66 9.79 14.03
CA THR A 107 -13.35 11.12 13.48
C THR A 107 -13.14 11.03 11.96
N TYR A 108 -12.45 10.00 11.48
CA TYR A 108 -12.22 9.79 10.06
C TYR A 108 -13.52 9.47 9.31
N LEU A 109 -14.43 8.68 9.91
CA LEU A 109 -15.79 8.50 9.37
C LEU A 109 -16.54 9.83 9.22
N GLN A 110 -16.54 10.67 10.26
CA GLN A 110 -17.19 11.98 10.20
C GLN A 110 -16.58 12.89 9.10
N MET A 111 -15.26 12.82 8.89
CA MET A 111 -14.58 13.57 7.84
C MET A 111 -14.92 13.02 6.44
N LEU A 112 -14.90 11.70 6.26
CA LEU A 112 -15.33 11.03 5.02
C LEU A 112 -16.80 11.35 4.66
N GLU A 113 -17.69 11.47 5.64
CA GLU A 113 -19.10 11.81 5.41
C GLU A 113 -19.35 13.29 5.08
N SER A 114 -18.62 14.20 5.74
CA SER A 114 -19.07 15.59 5.91
C SER A 114 -18.02 16.68 5.63
N ASP A 115 -16.77 16.35 5.31
CA ASP A 115 -15.77 17.38 4.99
C ASP A 115 -16.08 18.07 3.65
N SER A 116 -15.84 19.37 3.55
CA SER A 116 -16.11 20.15 2.35
C SER A 116 -15.15 19.81 1.20
N GLU A 117 -13.88 19.54 1.50
CA GLU A 117 -12.85 19.33 0.48
C GLU A 117 -12.74 17.84 0.13
N MET A 118 -12.75 17.52 -1.17
CA MET A 118 -12.74 16.12 -1.63
C MET A 118 -11.42 15.41 -1.31
N GLU A 119 -10.31 16.14 -1.25
CA GLU A 119 -8.99 15.66 -0.86
C GLU A 119 -8.96 15.22 0.61
N VAL A 120 -9.71 15.90 1.48
CA VAL A 120 -9.82 15.54 2.90
C VAL A 120 -10.73 14.33 3.09
N ARG A 121 -11.86 14.25 2.36
CA ARG A 121 -12.69 13.03 2.33
C ARG A 121 -11.92 11.83 1.80
N ALA A 122 -11.14 12.01 0.74
CA ALA A 122 -10.29 10.98 0.15
C ALA A 122 -9.24 10.46 1.16
N ALA A 123 -8.46 11.35 1.78
CA ALA A 123 -7.48 10.95 2.79
C ALA A 123 -8.12 10.31 4.04
N ALA A 124 -9.34 10.74 4.42
CA ALA A 124 -10.10 10.12 5.50
C ALA A 124 -10.54 8.68 5.13
N ALA A 125 -10.89 8.41 3.87
CA ALA A 125 -11.09 7.04 3.40
C ALA A 125 -9.80 6.23 3.49
N THR A 126 -8.68 6.72 2.94
CA THR A 126 -7.37 6.04 3.00
C THR A 126 -6.98 5.67 4.44
N ALA A 127 -7.16 6.60 5.38
CA ALA A 127 -6.85 6.40 6.79
C ALA A 127 -7.81 5.41 7.50
N LEU A 128 -9.01 5.17 6.96
CA LEU A 128 -9.91 4.11 7.43
C LEU A 128 -9.48 2.71 6.96
N GLY A 129 -8.65 2.58 5.92
CA GLY A 129 -8.12 1.28 5.46
C GLY A 129 -7.36 0.52 6.55
N ARG A 130 -6.60 1.22 7.40
CA ARG A 130 -5.98 0.61 8.60
C ARG A 130 -7.04 -0.03 9.51
N PHE A 131 -8.16 0.66 9.75
CA PHE A 131 -9.23 0.17 10.60
C PHE A 131 -10.11 -0.90 9.94
N VAL A 132 -9.98 -1.14 8.62
CA VAL A 132 -10.51 -2.34 7.97
C VAL A 132 -9.64 -3.55 8.31
N TYR A 133 -8.31 -3.42 8.20
CA TYR A 133 -7.36 -4.45 8.60
C TYR A 133 -7.44 -4.78 10.11
N ASP A 134 -7.50 -3.75 10.97
CA ASP A 134 -7.71 -3.93 12.42
C ASP A 134 -9.08 -4.60 12.73
N GLY A 135 -10.03 -4.56 11.78
CA GLY A 135 -11.33 -5.20 11.87
C GLY A 135 -11.28 -6.70 11.58
N GLU A 136 -10.72 -7.08 10.42
CA GLU A 136 -10.53 -8.49 10.03
C GLU A 136 -9.59 -9.25 10.99
N THR A 137 -8.70 -8.54 11.70
CA THR A 137 -7.80 -9.11 12.71
C THR A 137 -8.38 -9.12 14.14
N GLU A 138 -9.67 -8.80 14.32
CA GLU A 138 -10.39 -8.66 15.61
C GLU A 138 -9.77 -7.64 16.60
N ALA A 139 -8.88 -6.75 16.14
CA ALA A 139 -8.19 -5.77 16.98
C ALA A 139 -9.08 -4.58 17.40
N ILE A 140 -10.08 -4.21 16.59
CA ILE A 140 -11.14 -3.25 16.95
C ILE A 140 -12.49 -3.96 17.22
N PRO A 141 -13.41 -3.34 17.99
CA PRO A 141 -14.72 -3.94 18.25
C PRO A 141 -15.54 -4.09 16.97
N GLU A 142 -16.06 -5.30 16.71
CA GLU A 142 -16.91 -5.67 15.56
C GLU A 142 -17.96 -4.61 15.16
N LYS A 143 -18.63 -3.96 16.12
CA LYS A 143 -19.62 -2.91 15.82
C LYS A 143 -18.99 -1.68 15.14
N LEU A 144 -17.77 -1.31 15.50
CA LEU A 144 -17.02 -0.25 14.81
C LEU A 144 -16.59 -0.71 13.42
N TYR A 145 -16.11 -1.96 13.30
CA TYR A 145 -15.68 -2.51 12.01
C TYR A 145 -16.82 -2.52 10.98
N GLN A 146 -17.98 -3.09 11.32
CA GLN A 146 -19.17 -3.09 10.45
C GLN A 146 -19.62 -1.67 10.06
N HIS A 147 -19.50 -0.69 10.96
CA HIS A 147 -19.85 0.70 10.67
C HIS A 147 -18.88 1.35 9.66
N ILE A 148 -17.60 0.96 9.69
CA ILE A 148 -16.59 1.39 8.71
C ILE A 148 -16.85 0.74 7.35
N LEU A 149 -17.13 -0.56 7.30
CA LEU A 149 -17.52 -1.25 6.07
C LEU A 149 -18.76 -0.63 5.43
N ASP A 150 -19.84 -0.45 6.21
CA ASP A 150 -21.08 0.19 5.75
C ASP A 150 -20.76 1.53 5.06
N HIS A 151 -19.92 2.38 5.66
CA HIS A 151 -19.64 3.71 5.13
C HIS A 151 -18.73 3.68 3.90
N LEU A 152 -17.66 2.88 3.89
CA LEU A 152 -16.80 2.73 2.71
C LEU A 152 -17.57 2.12 1.53
N LEU A 153 -18.38 1.09 1.74
CA LEU A 153 -19.21 0.47 0.70
C LEU A 153 -20.24 1.44 0.12
N ASN A 154 -20.88 2.26 0.97
CA ASN A 154 -21.79 3.32 0.53
C ASN A 154 -21.07 4.43 -0.26
N VAL A 155 -19.81 4.73 0.05
CA VAL A 155 -18.98 5.68 -0.71
C VAL A 155 -18.58 5.12 -2.08
N VAL A 156 -18.06 3.89 -2.17
CA VAL A 156 -17.66 3.28 -3.46
C VAL A 156 -18.85 3.19 -4.43
N ASN A 157 -20.00 2.71 -3.95
CA ASN A 157 -21.24 2.63 -4.72
C ASN A 157 -21.94 3.99 -4.92
N GLY A 158 -21.39 5.06 -4.33
CA GLY A 158 -21.99 6.37 -4.21
C GLY A 158 -21.69 7.33 -5.35
N ALA A 159 -22.12 8.58 -5.15
CA ALA A 159 -21.99 9.70 -6.09
C ALA A 159 -21.01 10.79 -5.62
N ASP A 160 -20.09 10.46 -4.70
CA ASP A 160 -18.97 11.35 -4.36
C ASP A 160 -17.94 11.41 -5.52
N ALA A 161 -16.99 12.34 -5.44
CA ALA A 161 -15.91 12.52 -6.40
C ALA A 161 -15.09 11.24 -6.57
N GLU A 162 -14.62 11.00 -7.80
CA GLU A 162 -13.91 9.78 -8.21
C GLU A 162 -12.79 9.38 -7.24
N LEU A 163 -11.93 10.33 -6.87
CA LEU A 163 -10.84 10.13 -5.93
C LEU A 163 -11.31 9.53 -4.58
N VAL A 164 -12.40 10.06 -4.01
CA VAL A 164 -12.93 9.59 -2.71
C VAL A 164 -13.42 8.14 -2.81
N ARG A 165 -14.09 7.81 -3.91
CA ARG A 165 -14.59 6.45 -4.18
C ARG A 165 -13.45 5.47 -4.44
N ARG A 166 -12.37 5.91 -5.09
CA ARG A 166 -11.15 5.11 -5.30
C ARG A 166 -10.43 4.83 -3.99
N MET A 167 -10.16 5.84 -3.16
CA MET A 167 -9.55 5.65 -1.84
C MET A 167 -10.40 4.72 -0.95
N ALA A 168 -11.73 4.77 -1.06
CA ALA A 168 -12.62 3.86 -0.33
C ALA A 168 -12.55 2.40 -0.84
N LEU A 169 -12.36 2.18 -2.15
CA LEU A 169 -12.13 0.83 -2.71
C LEU A 169 -10.78 0.27 -2.29
N GLU A 170 -9.72 1.07 -2.39
CA GLU A 170 -8.36 0.75 -1.94
C GLU A 170 -8.32 0.38 -0.44
N SER A 171 -9.12 1.08 0.37
CA SER A 171 -9.24 0.83 1.81
C SER A 171 -10.07 -0.43 2.13
N LEU A 172 -11.06 -0.74 1.29
CA LEU A 172 -11.79 -2.01 1.34
C LEU A 172 -10.97 -3.20 0.82
N GLY A 173 -9.82 -2.98 0.17
CA GLY A 173 -8.94 -4.05 -0.32
C GLY A 173 -8.55 -5.06 0.77
N PHE A 174 -8.39 -4.60 2.02
CA PHE A 174 -8.12 -5.47 3.17
C PHE A 174 -9.31 -6.34 3.63
N SER A 175 -10.53 -6.12 3.14
CA SER A 175 -11.74 -6.77 3.66
C SER A 175 -12.12 -8.04 2.93
N CYS A 176 -12.53 -9.06 3.69
CA CYS A 176 -13.11 -10.30 3.19
C CYS A 176 -14.62 -10.19 2.85
N HIS A 177 -15.21 -8.98 2.91
CA HIS A 177 -16.62 -8.75 2.66
C HIS A 177 -17.06 -9.09 1.21
N GLU A 178 -18.16 -9.85 1.06
CA GLU A 178 -18.57 -10.54 -0.18
C GLU A 178 -18.71 -9.64 -1.43
N GLN A 179 -18.97 -8.34 -1.26
CA GLN A 179 -19.11 -7.40 -2.39
C GLN A 179 -17.77 -6.90 -2.92
N VAL A 180 -16.70 -6.91 -2.11
CA VAL A 180 -15.41 -6.27 -2.43
C VAL A 180 -14.79 -6.86 -3.71
N PRO A 181 -14.73 -8.18 -3.94
CA PRO A 181 -14.18 -8.72 -5.18
C PRO A 181 -14.92 -8.24 -6.44
N SER A 182 -16.24 -8.07 -6.37
CA SER A 182 -17.02 -7.54 -7.52
C SER A 182 -16.78 -6.05 -7.76
N LEU A 183 -16.42 -5.28 -6.73
CA LEU A 183 -16.06 -3.87 -6.86
C LEU A 183 -14.65 -3.70 -7.44
N ILE A 184 -13.70 -4.53 -7.00
CA ILE A 184 -12.33 -4.60 -7.54
C ILE A 184 -12.37 -4.99 -9.02
N ASP A 185 -13.11 -6.05 -9.40
CA ASP A 185 -13.23 -6.49 -10.79
C ASP A 185 -13.89 -5.42 -11.69
N THR A 186 -14.90 -4.70 -11.17
CA THR A 186 -15.55 -3.59 -11.90
C THR A 186 -14.57 -2.42 -12.14
N ALA A 187 -13.69 -2.14 -11.17
CA ALA A 187 -12.67 -1.09 -11.29
C ALA A 187 -11.52 -1.51 -12.24
N PHE A 188 -11.11 -2.77 -12.20
CA PHE A 188 -10.08 -3.34 -13.09
C PHE A 188 -10.50 -3.30 -14.57
N HIS A 189 -11.79 -3.49 -14.86
CA HIS A 189 -12.36 -3.40 -16.21
C HIS A 189 -12.75 -1.96 -16.65
N SER A 190 -12.26 -0.93 -15.97
CA SER A 190 -12.53 0.48 -16.29
C SER A 190 -11.63 1.03 -17.40
N ASP A 191 -12.17 1.91 -18.26
CA ASP A 191 -11.38 2.70 -19.21
C ASP A 191 -10.45 3.74 -18.53
N SER A 192 -10.63 3.97 -17.22
CA SER A 192 -9.85 4.95 -16.44
C SER A 192 -8.64 4.30 -15.78
N ILE A 193 -7.44 4.76 -16.17
CA ILE A 193 -6.13 4.36 -15.61
C ILE A 193 -6.15 4.41 -14.07
N ASP A 194 -6.70 5.48 -13.52
CA ASP A 194 -6.89 5.71 -12.09
C ASP A 194 -7.66 4.57 -11.40
N TRP A 195 -8.74 4.07 -12.01
CA TRP A 195 -9.53 2.96 -11.46
C TRP A 195 -8.83 1.61 -11.59
N VAL A 196 -8.08 1.37 -12.68
CA VAL A 196 -7.27 0.15 -12.85
C VAL A 196 -6.13 0.11 -11.81
N ALA A 197 -5.47 1.24 -11.56
CA ALA A 197 -4.45 1.37 -10.51
C ALA A 197 -5.04 1.10 -9.12
N SER A 198 -6.15 1.75 -8.76
CA SER A 198 -6.87 1.49 -7.50
C SER A 198 -7.37 0.04 -7.36
N ALA A 199 -7.72 -0.61 -8.46
CA ALA A 199 -8.08 -2.03 -8.45
C ALA A 199 -6.87 -2.92 -8.14
N LEU A 200 -5.73 -2.72 -8.80
CA LEU A 200 -4.49 -3.47 -8.55
C LEU A 200 -4.01 -3.31 -7.10
N PHE A 201 -4.04 -2.07 -6.58
CA PHE A 201 -3.73 -1.77 -5.18
C PHE A 201 -4.66 -2.51 -4.20
N ALA A 202 -5.96 -2.58 -4.51
CA ALA A 202 -6.94 -3.34 -3.72
C ALA A 202 -6.77 -4.87 -3.88
N MET A 203 -6.28 -5.36 -5.02
CA MET A 203 -5.92 -6.77 -5.22
C MET A 203 -4.75 -7.16 -4.32
N GLY A 204 -3.67 -6.38 -4.33
CA GLY A 204 -2.49 -6.58 -3.48
C GLY A 204 -2.84 -6.80 -2.01
N ARG A 205 -3.60 -5.84 -1.47
CA ARG A 205 -4.06 -5.81 -0.07
C ARG A 205 -5.06 -6.89 0.34
N SER A 206 -5.64 -7.62 -0.62
CA SER A 206 -6.68 -8.61 -0.35
C SER A 206 -6.18 -10.00 0.05
N ALA A 207 -4.86 -10.23 0.02
CA ALA A 207 -4.24 -11.53 0.31
C ALA A 207 -4.87 -12.71 -0.48
N ASN A 208 -5.42 -12.43 -1.67
CA ASN A 208 -6.21 -13.37 -2.46
C ASN A 208 -5.52 -13.68 -3.79
N GLU A 209 -4.86 -14.85 -3.84
CA GLU A 209 -4.15 -15.39 -5.00
C GLU A 209 -5.00 -15.45 -6.29
N HIS A 210 -6.34 -15.42 -6.19
CA HIS A 210 -7.23 -15.41 -7.36
C HIS A 210 -6.94 -14.25 -8.33
N TRP A 211 -6.39 -13.14 -7.84
CA TRP A 211 -6.02 -11.97 -8.66
C TRP A 211 -4.73 -12.13 -9.45
N ALA A 212 -3.94 -13.18 -9.23
CA ALA A 212 -2.64 -13.32 -9.86
C ALA A 212 -2.66 -13.21 -11.41
N PRO A 213 -3.63 -13.79 -12.15
CA PRO A 213 -3.70 -13.61 -13.61
C PRO A 213 -3.91 -12.14 -14.03
N GLN A 214 -4.77 -11.40 -13.31
CA GLN A 214 -5.05 -9.98 -13.55
C GLN A 214 -3.79 -9.14 -13.29
N VAL A 215 -3.15 -9.34 -12.13
CA VAL A 215 -1.93 -8.63 -11.73
C VAL A 215 -0.78 -8.90 -12.71
N LEU A 216 -0.50 -10.17 -13.02
CA LEU A 216 0.54 -10.57 -13.98
C LEU A 216 0.33 -9.92 -15.36
N SER A 217 -0.91 -9.84 -15.83
CA SER A 217 -1.24 -9.24 -17.14
C SER A 217 -0.92 -7.74 -17.23
N MET A 218 -0.83 -7.04 -16.09
CA MET A 218 -0.58 -5.60 -16.02
C MET A 218 0.91 -5.23 -15.85
N LEU A 219 1.79 -6.19 -15.59
CA LEU A 219 3.26 -5.98 -15.55
C LEU A 219 3.87 -5.62 -16.93
N GLU A 220 3.10 -5.80 -18.02
CA GLU A 220 3.43 -5.33 -19.38
C GLU A 220 2.70 -4.03 -19.75
N SER A 221 2.00 -3.38 -18.82
CA SER A 221 1.18 -2.21 -19.12
C SER A 221 2.02 -1.03 -19.62
N LYS A 222 1.56 -0.44 -20.73
CA LYS A 222 2.19 0.74 -21.35
C LYS A 222 2.03 2.02 -20.52
N MET A 223 1.23 2.00 -19.47
CA MET A 223 1.01 3.12 -18.56
C MET A 223 1.78 2.88 -17.26
N PRO A 224 2.80 3.70 -16.94
CA PRO A 224 3.65 3.48 -15.77
C PRO A 224 2.91 3.27 -14.45
N ALA A 225 1.95 4.12 -14.10
CA ALA A 225 1.15 3.95 -12.89
C ALA A 225 0.44 2.56 -12.79
N VAL A 226 -0.01 2.00 -13.92
CA VAL A 226 -0.62 0.65 -13.93
C VAL A 226 0.43 -0.44 -13.75
N ARG A 227 1.62 -0.27 -14.35
CA ARG A 227 2.74 -1.22 -14.27
C ARG A 227 3.39 -1.21 -12.88
N GLN A 228 3.49 -0.03 -12.26
CA GLN A 228 3.92 0.17 -10.88
C GLN A 228 2.98 -0.52 -9.89
N GLU A 229 1.67 -0.27 -9.95
CA GLU A 229 0.71 -0.91 -9.04
C GLU A 229 0.60 -2.42 -9.31
N ALA A 230 0.79 -2.88 -10.55
CA ALA A 230 0.89 -4.30 -10.85
C ALA A 230 2.15 -4.95 -10.24
N ALA A 231 3.29 -4.25 -10.24
CA ALA A 231 4.49 -4.73 -9.56
C ALA A 231 4.24 -4.84 -8.05
N ARG A 232 3.77 -3.75 -7.42
CA ARG A 232 3.45 -3.72 -5.98
C ARG A 232 2.45 -4.82 -5.59
N ALA A 233 1.36 -4.99 -6.35
CA ALA A 233 0.38 -6.03 -6.09
C ALA A 233 0.94 -7.46 -6.26
N ALA A 234 1.95 -7.65 -7.12
CA ALA A 234 2.66 -8.93 -7.22
C ALA A 234 3.58 -9.18 -6.02
N GLY A 235 4.19 -8.13 -5.46
CA GLY A 235 4.92 -8.19 -4.19
C GLY A 235 4.03 -8.51 -3.00
N GLU A 236 2.93 -7.76 -2.83
CA GLU A 236 1.96 -7.93 -1.73
C GLU A 236 1.23 -9.29 -1.75
N LEU A 237 1.06 -9.91 -2.93
CA LEU A 237 0.49 -11.27 -3.08
C LEU A 237 1.55 -12.38 -3.23
N GLU A 238 2.83 -12.10 -2.98
CA GLU A 238 3.97 -13.04 -3.10
C GLU A 238 4.00 -13.84 -4.43
N ILE A 239 3.59 -13.23 -5.56
CA ILE A 239 3.38 -13.93 -6.84
C ILE A 239 4.72 -14.36 -7.46
N ARG A 240 5.17 -15.58 -7.17
CA ARG A 240 6.43 -16.16 -7.68
C ARG A 240 6.53 -16.16 -9.21
N GLN A 241 5.41 -16.29 -9.92
CA GLN A 241 5.35 -16.21 -11.38
C GLN A 241 5.71 -14.82 -11.94
N ALA A 242 5.67 -13.77 -11.10
CA ALA A 242 6.04 -12.41 -11.50
C ALA A 242 7.57 -12.21 -11.54
N LEU A 243 8.37 -13.05 -10.85
CA LEU A 243 9.81 -12.85 -10.64
C LEU A 243 10.57 -12.51 -11.94
N THR A 244 10.40 -13.30 -13.01
CA THR A 244 11.06 -13.05 -14.30
C THR A 244 10.75 -11.65 -14.83
N ARG A 245 9.48 -11.22 -14.75
CA ARG A 245 9.05 -9.93 -15.26
C ARG A 245 9.44 -8.78 -14.32
N LEU A 246 9.51 -9.01 -13.01
CA LEU A 246 10.02 -8.05 -12.03
C LEU A 246 11.52 -7.79 -12.22
N TYR A 247 12.33 -8.82 -12.49
CA TYR A 247 13.74 -8.62 -12.87
C TYR A 247 13.87 -7.73 -14.13
N GLU A 248 13.01 -7.92 -15.14
CA GLU A 248 12.98 -7.02 -16.32
C GLU A 248 12.49 -5.59 -16.01
N LEU A 249 11.78 -5.38 -14.90
CA LEU A 249 11.35 -4.05 -14.44
C LEU A 249 12.43 -3.33 -13.61
N LEU A 250 13.56 -3.98 -13.29
CA LEU A 250 14.72 -3.29 -12.71
C LEU A 250 15.39 -2.34 -13.73
N ASP A 251 15.27 -2.62 -15.03
CA ASP A 251 15.74 -1.76 -16.13
C ASP A 251 14.64 -0.79 -16.64
N ASP A 252 13.51 -0.63 -15.92
CA ASP A 252 12.39 0.15 -16.42
C ASP A 252 12.72 1.66 -16.53
N PRO A 253 12.38 2.33 -17.65
CA PRO A 253 12.61 3.76 -17.82
C PRO A 253 11.82 4.64 -16.84
N ASP A 254 10.81 4.10 -16.17
CA ASP A 254 10.04 4.76 -15.11
C ASP A 254 10.57 4.37 -13.72
N GLU A 255 11.00 5.38 -12.97
CA GLU A 255 11.67 5.24 -11.66
C GLU A 255 10.76 4.64 -10.58
N GLU A 256 9.54 5.14 -10.47
CA GLU A 256 8.48 4.60 -9.62
C GLU A 256 8.21 3.11 -9.89
N THR A 257 8.28 2.69 -11.16
CA THR A 257 8.18 1.27 -11.56
C THR A 257 9.41 0.45 -11.13
N ARG A 258 10.64 0.99 -11.24
CA ARG A 258 11.85 0.30 -10.74
C ARG A 258 11.80 0.09 -9.23
N LEU A 259 11.47 1.14 -8.48
CA LEU A 259 11.37 1.11 -7.01
C LEU A 259 10.30 0.10 -6.55
N ALA A 260 9.12 0.10 -7.20
CA ALA A 260 8.09 -0.90 -6.94
C ALA A 260 8.58 -2.33 -7.23
N SER A 261 9.39 -2.54 -8.27
CA SER A 261 9.97 -3.86 -8.57
C SER A 261 11.01 -4.29 -7.53
N ILE A 262 11.93 -3.40 -7.13
CA ILE A 262 12.93 -3.63 -6.07
C ILE A 262 12.26 -4.11 -4.78
N TRP A 263 11.21 -3.40 -4.35
CA TRP A 263 10.47 -3.77 -3.15
C TRP A 263 9.73 -5.10 -3.31
N SER A 264 9.02 -5.30 -4.43
CA SER A 264 8.25 -6.53 -4.70
C SER A 264 9.13 -7.77 -4.77
N LEU A 265 10.34 -7.65 -5.33
CA LEU A 265 11.34 -8.71 -5.31
C LEU A 265 11.77 -9.05 -3.88
N SER A 266 11.94 -8.08 -2.97
CA SER A 266 12.25 -8.36 -1.56
C SER A 266 11.13 -9.07 -0.78
N GLN A 267 9.87 -8.81 -1.16
CA GLN A 267 8.69 -9.49 -0.59
C GLN A 267 8.57 -10.93 -1.12
N ILE A 268 8.69 -11.13 -2.43
CA ILE A 268 8.59 -12.47 -3.03
C ILE A 268 9.83 -13.32 -2.72
N GLY A 269 11.02 -12.72 -2.69
CA GLY A 269 12.32 -13.34 -2.39
C GLY A 269 12.69 -14.53 -3.29
N GLY A 270 13.79 -15.20 -2.92
CA GLY A 270 14.27 -16.42 -3.58
C GLY A 270 15.56 -16.22 -4.40
N ASN A 271 15.97 -17.29 -5.08
CA ASN A 271 17.28 -17.39 -5.72
C ASN A 271 17.56 -16.23 -6.69
N GLY A 272 18.69 -15.55 -6.50
CA GLY A 272 19.15 -14.44 -7.34
C GLY A 272 18.63 -13.05 -6.91
N VAL A 273 17.64 -12.97 -6.01
CA VAL A 273 17.08 -11.66 -5.62
C VAL A 273 18.11 -10.86 -4.83
N ARG A 274 18.75 -11.49 -3.84
CA ARG A 274 19.78 -10.85 -3.01
C ARG A 274 20.93 -10.34 -3.86
N GLU A 275 21.44 -11.18 -4.77
CA GLU A 275 22.54 -10.83 -5.66
C GLU A 275 22.19 -9.71 -6.65
N ALA A 276 20.94 -9.63 -7.11
CA ALA A 276 20.46 -8.55 -7.97
C ALA A 276 20.34 -7.21 -7.22
N LEU A 277 19.80 -7.22 -5.99
CA LEU A 277 19.67 -6.01 -5.17
C LEU A 277 21.03 -5.52 -4.64
N GLU A 278 21.94 -6.42 -4.25
CA GLU A 278 23.32 -6.08 -3.89
C GLU A 278 24.10 -5.50 -5.08
N LEU A 279 23.88 -6.01 -6.30
CA LEU A 279 24.48 -5.45 -7.52
C LEU A 279 24.00 -4.02 -7.76
N LEU A 280 22.67 -3.79 -7.77
CA LEU A 280 22.08 -2.46 -7.94
C LEU A 280 22.60 -1.46 -6.90
N TYR A 281 22.66 -1.86 -5.62
CA TYR A 281 23.21 -1.03 -4.55
C TYR A 281 24.67 -0.65 -4.81
N SER A 282 25.46 -1.56 -5.39
CA SER A 282 26.87 -1.33 -5.72
C SER A 282 27.12 -0.50 -6.99
N GLU A 283 26.13 -0.42 -7.88
CA GLU A 283 26.20 0.32 -9.15
C GLU A 283 25.51 1.70 -9.11
N SER A 284 24.60 1.94 -8.17
CA SER A 284 23.95 3.25 -7.98
C SER A 284 24.91 4.30 -7.41
N GLU A 285 24.87 5.52 -7.97
CA GLU A 285 25.55 6.71 -7.44
C GLU A 285 24.60 7.65 -6.66
N ASP A 286 23.36 7.23 -6.38
CA ASP A 286 22.35 8.03 -5.68
C ASP A 286 22.17 7.58 -4.22
N ASP A 287 22.38 8.49 -3.27
CA ASP A 287 22.26 8.23 -1.83
C ASP A 287 20.82 7.81 -1.44
N ASP A 288 19.78 8.33 -2.11
CA ASP A 288 18.38 8.02 -1.82
C ASP A 288 17.96 6.65 -2.39
N GLU A 289 18.47 6.26 -3.56
CA GLU A 289 18.25 4.93 -4.14
C GLU A 289 19.00 3.84 -3.35
N GLN A 290 20.24 4.11 -2.92
CA GLN A 290 20.97 3.24 -2.00
C GLN A 290 20.22 3.03 -0.68
N ALA A 291 19.68 4.10 -0.08
CA ALA A 291 18.90 4.03 1.15
C ALA A 291 17.52 3.34 0.98
N TYR A 292 17.03 3.17 -0.25
CA TYR A 292 15.86 2.34 -0.57
C TYR A 292 16.25 0.87 -0.75
N LEU A 293 17.35 0.60 -1.44
CA LEU A 293 17.90 -0.74 -1.64
C LEU A 293 18.37 -1.39 -0.34
N GLU A 294 18.93 -0.63 0.61
CA GLU A 294 19.25 -1.10 1.96
C GLU A 294 18.00 -1.63 2.68
N LYS A 295 16.88 -0.88 2.66
CA LYS A 295 15.59 -1.30 3.24
C LYS A 295 15.01 -2.54 2.56
N ALA A 296 15.20 -2.67 1.24
CA ALA A 296 14.77 -3.86 0.49
C ALA A 296 15.62 -5.09 0.83
N LEU A 297 16.92 -4.93 1.09
CA LEU A 297 17.81 -6.00 1.53
C LEU A 297 17.51 -6.45 2.98
N ASP A 298 17.22 -5.51 3.89
CA ASP A 298 16.74 -5.79 5.25
C ASP A 298 15.41 -6.57 5.21
N ASN A 299 14.46 -6.12 4.39
CA ASN A 299 13.17 -6.80 4.23
C ASN A 299 13.34 -8.21 3.63
N LEU A 300 14.26 -8.39 2.67
CA LEU A 300 14.59 -9.70 2.12
C LEU A 300 15.22 -10.65 3.15
N GLU A 301 16.11 -10.16 4.02
CA GLU A 301 16.67 -10.97 5.11
C GLU A 301 15.57 -11.47 6.05
N TYR A 302 14.60 -10.63 6.41
CA TYR A 302 13.44 -11.03 7.20
C TYR A 302 12.55 -12.06 6.47
N THR A 303 12.26 -11.87 5.18
CA THR A 303 11.53 -12.84 4.34
C THR A 303 12.23 -14.20 4.28
N GLU A 304 13.56 -14.21 4.14
CA GLU A 304 14.38 -15.43 4.11
C GLU A 304 14.45 -16.11 5.49
N GLU A 305 14.60 -15.36 6.58
CA GLU A 305 14.57 -15.90 7.95
C GLU A 305 13.22 -16.56 8.30
N ILE A 306 12.08 -15.96 7.93
CA ILE A 306 10.75 -16.55 8.16
C ILE A 306 10.64 -17.91 7.48
N ARG A 307 11.05 -18.00 6.20
CA ARG A 307 10.93 -19.23 5.40
C ARG A 307 11.87 -20.34 5.88
N LEU A 308 12.95 -20.00 6.57
CA LEU A 308 13.84 -20.94 7.25
C LEU A 308 13.34 -21.41 8.63
N MET A 309 12.20 -20.90 9.12
CA MET A 309 11.60 -21.39 10.38
C MET A 309 10.91 -22.74 10.15
N PRO A 310 11.26 -23.81 10.91
CA PRO A 310 10.74 -25.18 10.71
C PRO A 310 9.29 -25.38 11.20
N PHE A 311 8.47 -24.33 11.13
CA PHE A 311 7.02 -24.34 11.29
C PHE A 311 6.31 -23.99 9.97
N PHE A 312 7.04 -23.45 8.99
CA PHE A 312 6.54 -23.12 7.64
C PHE A 312 6.97 -24.12 6.55
N GLU A 313 7.62 -25.23 6.94
CA GLU A 313 7.78 -26.44 6.10
C GLU A 313 6.42 -27.14 5.88
N LEU A 314 5.51 -26.47 5.17
CA LEU A 314 4.53 -27.19 4.35
C LEU A 314 5.34 -27.93 3.28
N PRO A 315 5.09 -29.23 3.05
CA PRO A 315 5.79 -29.94 1.98
C PRO A 315 5.41 -29.28 0.66
N GLU A 316 6.41 -28.78 -0.06
CA GLU A 316 6.29 -28.44 -1.47
C GLU A 316 5.69 -29.68 -2.16
N GLN A 317 4.52 -29.54 -2.78
CA GLN A 317 4.00 -30.62 -3.62
C GLN A 317 4.85 -30.64 -4.86
N ASP A 318 5.66 -31.69 -5.02
CA ASP A 318 6.61 -31.87 -6.11
C ASP A 318 5.90 -31.70 -7.47
N LEU A 319 6.00 -30.49 -8.04
CA LEU A 319 5.65 -30.22 -9.43
C LEU A 319 6.85 -30.51 -10.34
N GLU A 320 7.48 -31.66 -10.12
CA GLU A 320 8.26 -32.33 -11.16
C GLU A 320 7.26 -32.85 -12.20
N GLU A 321 6.95 -32.02 -13.20
CA GLU A 321 6.35 -32.51 -14.44
C GLU A 321 7.38 -33.45 -15.11
N ASP A 322 7.04 -34.74 -15.24
CA ASP A 322 7.87 -35.75 -15.91
C ASP A 322 8.11 -35.41 -17.40
N TYR A 323 9.16 -34.61 -17.67
CA TYR A 323 9.72 -34.43 -19.01
C TYR A 323 10.63 -35.62 -19.36
N ASP A 324 10.00 -36.78 -19.54
CA ASP A 324 10.63 -38.03 -19.99
C ASP A 324 11.09 -37.91 -21.48
N GLU A 325 12.25 -37.29 -21.72
CA GLU A 325 12.92 -37.30 -23.03
C GLU A 325 13.94 -38.45 -23.17
N ASP A 326 13.68 -39.29 -24.18
CA ASP A 326 14.57 -40.25 -24.85
C ASP A 326 15.04 -41.51 -24.09
N ASP A 327 14.43 -42.65 -24.45
CA ASP A 327 15.17 -43.91 -24.64
C ASP A 327 14.65 -44.59 -25.94
N GLY A 328 15.26 -44.22 -27.07
CA GLY A 328 14.67 -44.37 -28.41
C GLY A 328 14.58 -45.78 -29.02
N LEU A 329 13.65 -45.94 -29.97
CA LEU A 329 13.44 -47.15 -30.78
C LEU A 329 13.26 -46.84 -32.28
N ASP A 330 14.32 -47.03 -33.07
CA ASP A 330 14.27 -47.14 -34.54
C ASP A 330 14.89 -48.46 -35.02
N TRP A 331 14.06 -49.50 -35.25
CA TRP A 331 14.41 -50.56 -36.20
C TRP A 331 13.19 -51.42 -36.71
N PHE A 332 12.37 -50.92 -37.66
CA PHE A 332 12.13 -51.54 -39.01
C PHE A 332 11.01 -50.96 -39.90
N THR A 333 11.22 -51.22 -41.19
CA THR A 333 10.25 -51.25 -42.30
C THR A 333 9.24 -52.41 -42.19
N GLY A 334 8.01 -52.22 -42.66
CA GLY A 334 7.03 -53.31 -42.79
C GLY A 334 7.12 -54.10 -44.09
N ASP A 335 6.50 -55.28 -44.08
CA ASP A 335 5.83 -55.93 -45.22
C ASP A 335 4.69 -56.80 -44.65
N GLY A 336 3.62 -57.05 -45.41
CA GLY A 336 2.38 -57.67 -44.90
C GLY A 336 2.27 -59.18 -45.08
N ILE A 337 1.19 -59.76 -44.54
CA ILE A 337 0.62 -61.08 -44.89
C ILE A 337 -0.89 -61.07 -44.56
N GLU A 338 -1.67 -61.47 -45.57
CA GLU A 338 -2.96 -62.20 -45.62
C GLU A 338 -3.79 -62.32 -44.31
N GLU A 339 -5.07 -61.90 -44.28
CA GLU A 339 -6.26 -62.58 -44.86
C GLU A 339 -6.56 -63.97 -44.25
N GLU A 340 -7.67 -64.06 -43.50
CA GLU A 340 -8.57 -65.22 -43.50
C GLU A 340 -9.98 -64.73 -43.08
N ASP A 341 -11.01 -65.13 -43.84
CA ASP A 341 -12.43 -64.79 -43.61
C ASP A 341 -13.08 -65.73 -42.58
N ASP A 342 -14.22 -65.33 -42.01
CA ASP A 342 -15.37 -66.25 -41.90
C ASP A 342 -16.70 -65.45 -41.75
N ASP A 343 -17.74 -65.89 -42.46
CA ASP A 343 -19.07 -65.26 -42.49
C ASP A 343 -19.95 -65.69 -41.30
N GLU A 344 -20.92 -64.86 -40.90
CA GLU A 344 -22.27 -65.37 -40.63
C GLU A 344 -23.35 -64.27 -40.82
N GLU A 345 -24.38 -64.57 -41.62
CA GLU A 345 -25.49 -63.66 -41.93
C GLU A 345 -26.61 -63.69 -40.86
N ASP A 346 -27.24 -62.52 -40.70
CA ASP A 346 -28.64 -62.25 -40.35
C ASP A 346 -29.64 -63.45 -40.35
N PRO A 347 -30.65 -63.45 -39.45
CA PRO A 347 -31.88 -62.78 -39.91
C PRO A 347 -32.71 -61.99 -38.88
N VAL A 348 -33.42 -61.01 -39.46
CA VAL A 348 -34.47 -60.14 -38.92
C VAL A 348 -35.76 -60.91 -38.55
N ASP A 349 -36.44 -60.45 -37.48
CA ASP A 349 -37.91 -60.29 -37.41
C ASP A 349 -38.30 -59.17 -36.40
#